data_AF-A0A7S1YX08-F1
#
_entry.id   AF-A0A7S1YX08-F1
#
_cell.length_a   1.000
_cell.length_b   1.000
_cell.length_c   1.000
_cell.angle_alpha   90.00
_cell.angle_beta   90.00
_cell.angle_gamma   90.00
#
_symmetry.space_group_name_H-M   'P 1'
#
loop_
_entity.id
_entity.type
_entity.pdbx_description
1 polymer ?
#
loop_
_entity_poly.entity_id
_entity_poly.type
_entity_poly.pdbx_seq_one_letter_code
_entity_poly.pdbx_strand_id
1 'polypeptide(L)'
;NDSITWSISWNAPFLSPSGYGSEAISMILGLRSFENNNNNGAENNKQRSWDVMIGLHGDAIDQSYASTLPSDLYEWMGEAYTKQMQQLVMVPLSGVTSQNEMVERKKRTIVICHSEPGAWSLSPDYEAMYETTPCPPQTPHRNSHSSRHRSNSEYAALVGRTMFETDTLPHGWEKRLNQMNEVWVPTLHHKEIFKQGGVNVPIY
;
A
#
# COMPACT_ATOMS: atom_id res chain seq x y z
N ASN A 1 -3.63 27.96 -8.12
CA ASN A 1 -2.29 27.68 -7.55
C ASN A 1 -2.46 26.31 -6.91
N ASP A 2 -2.45 25.27 -7.73
CA ASP A 2 -3.02 23.98 -7.32
C ASP A 2 -1.99 23.27 -6.45
N SER A 3 -2.31 23.13 -5.16
CA SER A 3 -1.50 22.37 -4.23
C SER A 3 -1.39 20.92 -4.74
N ILE A 4 -0.16 20.46 -4.98
CA ILE A 4 0.09 19.08 -5.39
C ILE A 4 -0.22 18.18 -4.19
N THR A 5 -1.32 17.42 -4.28
CA THR A 5 -1.69 16.40 -3.29
C THR A 5 -0.98 15.09 -3.61
N TRP A 6 -0.26 14.55 -2.62
CA TRP A 6 0.32 13.21 -2.66
C TRP A 6 -0.70 12.19 -2.17
N SER A 7 -0.63 10.96 -2.68
CA SER A 7 -1.52 9.88 -2.25
C SER A 7 -0.75 8.73 -1.61
N ILE A 8 -1.36 8.09 -0.63
CA ILE A 8 -0.87 6.84 -0.03
C ILE A 8 -1.89 5.75 -0.34
N SER A 9 -1.46 4.69 -1.00
CA SER A 9 -2.24 3.49 -1.24
C SER A 9 -1.76 2.40 -0.27
N TRP A 10 -2.43 2.25 0.86
CA TRP A 10 -2.05 1.30 1.90
C TRP A 10 -2.82 0.00 1.71
N ASN A 11 -2.12 -1.10 1.41
CA ASN A 11 -2.74 -2.40 1.14
C ASN A 11 -2.39 -3.36 2.27
N ALA A 12 -3.36 -3.70 3.10
CA ALA A 12 -3.16 -4.49 4.31
C ALA A 12 -4.43 -5.30 4.64
N PRO A 13 -4.35 -6.27 5.56
CA PRO A 13 -5.52 -7.04 5.96
C PRO A 13 -6.33 -6.27 7.02
N PHE A 14 -6.83 -5.07 6.68
CA PHE A 14 -7.54 -4.16 7.61
C PHE A 14 -8.77 -4.78 8.27
N LEU A 15 -9.38 -5.79 7.64
CA LEU A 15 -10.56 -6.48 8.14
C LEU A 15 -10.23 -7.89 8.67
N SER A 16 -8.98 -8.12 9.08
CA SER A 16 -8.50 -9.34 9.73
C SER A 16 -8.02 -9.02 11.15
N PRO A 17 -8.24 -9.89 12.14
CA PRO A 17 -7.70 -9.72 13.49
C PRO A 17 -6.19 -9.97 13.58
N SER A 18 -5.48 -10.09 12.45
CA SER A 18 -4.05 -10.37 12.43
C SER A 18 -3.21 -9.20 12.97
N GLY A 19 -1.95 -9.52 13.30
CA GLY A 19 -0.95 -8.50 13.67
C GLY A 19 -0.75 -7.46 12.57
N TYR A 20 -0.75 -7.89 11.30
CA TYR A 20 -0.69 -7.01 10.14
C TYR A 20 -1.89 -6.06 10.07
N GLY A 21 -3.11 -6.57 10.26
CA GLY A 21 -4.33 -5.76 10.21
C GLY A 21 -4.35 -4.72 11.33
N SER A 22 -4.04 -5.14 12.55
CA SER A 22 -4.02 -4.27 13.73
C SER A 22 -2.94 -3.18 13.65
N GLU A 23 -1.74 -3.52 13.16
CA GLU A 23 -0.68 -2.54 12.94
C GLU A 23 -1.05 -1.55 11.83
N ALA A 24 -1.60 -2.04 10.71
CA ALA A 24 -2.02 -1.19 9.60
C ALA A 24 -3.07 -0.16 10.05
N ILE A 25 -4.08 -0.58 10.82
CA ILE A 25 -5.09 0.30 11.43
C ILE A 25 -4.40 1.37 12.29
N SER A 26 -3.48 0.96 13.15
CA SER A 26 -2.76 1.89 14.04
C SER A 26 -1.99 2.96 13.26
N MET A 27 -1.36 2.58 12.15
CA MET A 27 -0.60 3.50 11.30
C MET A 27 -1.48 4.48 10.53
N ILE A 28 -2.61 4.04 9.95
CA ILE A 28 -3.54 4.95 9.24
C ILE A 28 -4.23 5.92 10.22
N LEU A 29 -4.51 5.49 11.45
CA LEU A 29 -5.03 6.36 12.51
C LEU A 29 -3.99 7.41 12.91
N GLY A 30 -2.72 7.02 13.01
CA GLY A 30 -1.60 7.95 13.23
C GLY A 30 -1.49 9.00 12.12
N LEU A 31 -1.57 8.59 10.85
CA LEU A 31 -1.58 9.50 9.70
C LEU A 31 -2.76 10.48 9.75
N ARG A 32 -3.97 9.98 10.04
CA ARG A 32 -5.18 10.81 10.18
C ARG A 32 -5.06 11.82 11.32
N SER A 33 -4.53 11.39 12.47
CA SER A 33 -4.28 12.29 13.61
C SER A 33 -3.26 13.38 13.28
N PHE A 34 -2.18 13.02 12.57
CA PHE A 34 -1.17 13.97 12.12
C PHE A 34 -1.74 15.02 11.16
N GLU A 35 -2.61 14.63 10.22
CA GLU A 35 -3.28 15.56 9.31
C GLU A 35 -4.20 16.54 10.06
N ASN A 36 -5.02 16.04 10.99
CA ASN A 36 -5.92 16.87 11.80
C ASN A 36 -5.17 17.90 12.65
N ASN A 37 -4.05 17.50 13.27
CA ASN A 37 -3.26 18.40 14.11
C ASN A 37 -2.59 19.52 13.30
N ASN A 38 -2.16 19.24 12.07
CA ASN A 38 -1.58 20.26 11.19
C ASN A 38 -2.61 21.28 10.69
N ASN A 39 -3.88 20.86 10.53
CA ASN A 39 -4.95 21.73 10.06
C ASN A 39 -5.43 22.73 11.13
N ASN A 40 -5.17 22.47 12.41
CA ASN A 40 -5.64 23.29 13.53
C ASN A 40 -4.65 24.40 13.96
N GLY A 41 -3.50 24.58 13.27
CA GLY A 41 -2.34 25.28 13.87
C GLY A 41 -1.58 26.34 13.06
N ALA A 42 -1.90 26.71 11.82
CA ALA A 42 -1.09 27.73 11.12
C ALA A 42 -1.78 28.44 9.94
N GLU A 43 -2.01 29.75 10.08
CA GLU A 43 -2.44 30.68 9.01
C GLU A 43 -1.41 30.82 7.86
N ASN A 44 -0.24 30.19 7.93
CA ASN A 44 0.85 30.37 6.95
C ASN A 44 1.60 29.10 6.50
N ASN A 45 1.18 27.90 6.91
CA ASN A 45 1.84 26.67 6.44
C ASN A 45 1.14 26.10 5.21
N LYS A 46 1.90 25.86 4.14
CA LYS A 46 1.47 25.05 2.98
C LYS A 46 0.89 23.73 3.52
N GLN A 47 -0.44 23.64 3.49
CA GLN A 47 -1.21 22.50 3.94
C GLN A 47 -0.73 21.25 3.20
N ARG A 48 0.01 20.36 3.89
CA ARG A 48 0.36 19.05 3.34
C ARG A 48 -0.83 18.13 3.60
N SER A 49 -1.75 18.06 2.64
CA SER A 49 -2.80 17.04 2.63
C SER A 49 -2.28 15.81 1.89
N TRP A 50 -2.56 14.65 2.45
CA TRP A 50 -2.26 13.35 1.84
C TRP A 50 -3.58 12.63 1.62
N ASP A 51 -3.84 12.19 0.40
CA ASP A 51 -5.03 11.37 0.15
C ASP A 51 -4.73 9.91 0.50
N VAL A 52 -5.30 9.43 1.61
CA VAL A 52 -5.16 8.04 2.03
C VAL A 52 -6.23 7.19 1.35
N MET A 53 -5.75 6.16 0.67
CA MET A 53 -6.53 5.10 0.05
C MET A 53 -6.12 3.78 0.67
N ILE A 54 -7.06 2.85 0.81
CA ILE A 54 -6.76 1.52 1.36
C ILE A 54 -7.16 0.41 0.39
N GLY A 55 -6.45 -0.71 0.47
CA GLY A 55 -6.80 -1.96 -0.20
C GLY A 55 -6.80 -3.13 0.77
N LEU A 56 -7.74 -4.06 0.60
CA LEU A 56 -7.82 -5.28 1.41
C LEU A 56 -6.88 -6.33 0.82
N HIS A 57 -5.76 -6.60 1.48
CA HIS A 57 -4.66 -7.42 0.96
C HIS A 57 -4.03 -8.32 2.04
N GLY A 58 -3.46 -9.46 1.64
CA GLY A 58 -2.83 -10.41 2.55
C GLY A 58 -3.82 -11.46 3.01
N ASP A 59 -4.47 -11.21 4.14
CA ASP A 59 -5.34 -12.17 4.80
C ASP A 59 -6.79 -12.16 4.28
N ALA A 60 -7.54 -13.21 4.64
CA ALA A 60 -8.98 -13.25 4.47
C ALA A 60 -9.69 -12.20 5.34
N ILE A 61 -10.85 -11.73 4.87
CA ILE A 61 -11.74 -10.86 5.64
C ILE A 61 -12.44 -11.69 6.71
N ASP A 62 -12.38 -11.21 7.95
CA ASP A 62 -13.14 -11.74 9.08
C ASP A 62 -14.30 -10.78 9.39
N GLN A 63 -15.52 -11.19 9.07
CA GLN A 63 -16.72 -10.37 9.30
C GLN A 63 -17.01 -10.17 10.79
N SER A 64 -16.72 -11.16 11.64
CA SER A 64 -16.90 -11.04 13.08
C SER A 64 -15.95 -9.99 13.63
N TYR A 65 -14.68 -10.02 13.25
CA TYR A 65 -13.72 -8.97 13.60
C TYR A 65 -14.15 -7.60 13.04
N ALA A 66 -14.48 -7.52 11.75
CA ALA A 66 -14.89 -6.28 11.11
C ALA A 66 -16.08 -5.61 11.84
N SER A 67 -17.03 -6.41 12.34
CA SER A 67 -18.18 -5.91 13.12
C SER A 67 -17.82 -5.34 14.49
N THR A 68 -16.61 -5.61 15.01
CA THR A 68 -16.12 -5.06 16.28
C THR A 68 -15.38 -3.73 16.12
N LEU A 69 -15.07 -3.32 14.89
CA LEU A 69 -14.38 -2.06 14.62
C LEU A 69 -15.32 -0.88 14.95
N PRO A 70 -14.77 0.24 15.49
CA PRO A 70 -15.54 1.47 15.65
C PRO A 70 -16.22 1.88 14.35
N SER A 71 -17.49 2.27 14.42
CA SER A 71 -18.30 2.54 13.22
C SER A 71 -17.72 3.67 12.35
N ASP A 72 -17.21 4.72 12.99
CA ASP A 72 -16.56 5.85 12.32
C ASP A 72 -15.26 5.45 11.60
N LEU A 73 -14.49 4.52 12.17
CA LEU A 73 -13.32 3.94 11.51
C LEU A 73 -13.74 3.06 10.34
N TYR A 74 -14.75 2.20 10.51
CA TYR A 74 -15.23 1.32 9.45
C TYR A 74 -15.78 2.10 8.25
N GLU A 75 -16.59 3.12 8.49
CA GLU A 75 -17.10 4.03 7.45
C GLU A 75 -15.97 4.74 6.71
N TRP A 76 -15.01 5.33 7.44
CA TRP A 76 -13.87 6.00 6.84
C TRP A 76 -13.01 5.04 6.00
N MET A 77 -12.78 3.81 6.47
CA MET A 77 -12.07 2.79 5.70
C MET A 77 -12.84 2.42 4.42
N GLY A 78 -14.17 2.34 4.47
CA GLY A 78 -15.02 2.15 3.29
C GLY A 78 -14.87 3.26 2.25
N GLU A 79 -14.79 4.52 2.69
CA GLU A 79 -14.52 5.66 1.81
C GLU A 79 -13.11 5.58 1.19
N ALA A 80 -12.09 5.31 2.00
CA ALA A 80 -10.70 5.17 1.56
C ALA A 80 -10.52 3.99 0.58
N TYR A 81 -11.25 2.89 0.78
CA TYR A 81 -11.29 1.75 -0.14
C TYR A 81 -11.95 2.12 -1.47
N THR A 82 -13.07 2.85 -1.41
CA THR A 82 -13.78 3.32 -2.59
C THR A 82 -12.90 4.22 -3.46
N LYS A 83 -12.10 5.11 -2.85
CA LYS A 83 -11.11 5.93 -3.57
C LYS A 83 -10.07 5.09 -4.31
N GLN A 84 -9.56 4.04 -3.68
CA GLN A 84 -8.60 3.13 -4.32
C GLN A 84 -9.22 2.45 -5.55
N MET A 85 -10.45 1.93 -5.40
CA MET A 85 -11.16 1.27 -6.49
C MET A 85 -11.44 2.22 -7.66
N GLN A 86 -11.79 3.47 -7.40
CA GLN A 86 -11.97 4.49 -8.44
C GLN A 86 -10.67 4.76 -9.21
N GLN A 87 -9.52 4.81 -8.51
CA GLN A 87 -8.21 4.94 -9.16
C GLN A 87 -7.86 3.72 -10.04
N LEU A 88 -8.35 2.52 -9.71
CA LEU A 88 -8.08 1.28 -10.45
C LEU A 88 -8.99 1.06 -11.66
N VAL A 89 -10.30 1.27 -11.51
CA VAL A 89 -11.30 0.91 -12.52
C VAL A 89 -11.42 1.99 -13.61
N MET A 90 -10.63 3.07 -13.54
CA MET A 90 -10.65 4.18 -14.51
C MET A 90 -12.05 4.80 -14.66
N VAL A 91 -12.90 4.71 -13.64
CA VAL A 91 -14.27 5.26 -13.69
C VAL A 91 -14.16 6.73 -13.31
N PRO A 92 -14.45 7.67 -14.22
CA PRO A 92 -14.48 9.07 -13.86
C PRO A 92 -15.71 9.31 -12.97
N LEU A 93 -15.48 9.65 -11.70
CA LEU A 93 -16.53 10.28 -10.90
C LEU A 93 -16.81 11.65 -11.52
N SER A 94 -17.91 11.75 -12.29
CA SER A 94 -18.52 13.04 -12.66
C SER A 94 -17.60 14.05 -13.39
N GLY A 95 -16.80 13.57 -14.33
CA GLY A 95 -16.00 14.43 -15.20
C GLY A 95 -14.85 13.64 -15.80
N VAL A 96 -14.66 13.73 -17.11
CA VAL A 96 -13.64 12.99 -17.87
C VAL A 96 -12.25 13.23 -17.27
N THR A 97 -11.79 12.37 -16.36
CA THR A 97 -10.39 12.35 -15.94
C THR A 97 -9.60 11.86 -17.14
N SER A 98 -8.69 12.69 -17.63
CA SER A 98 -7.88 12.31 -18.78
C SER A 98 -6.92 11.18 -18.38
N GLN A 99 -6.56 10.32 -19.34
CA GLN A 99 -5.53 9.29 -19.14
C GLN A 99 -4.23 9.89 -18.55
N ASN A 100 -3.92 11.15 -18.91
CA ASN A 100 -2.75 11.88 -18.42
C ASN A 100 -2.86 12.21 -16.93
N GLU A 101 -4.02 12.67 -16.45
CA GLU A 101 -4.23 12.97 -15.03
C GLU A 101 -4.09 11.71 -14.16
N MET A 102 -4.54 10.56 -14.65
CA MET A 102 -4.38 9.29 -13.93
C MET A 102 -2.93 8.85 -13.83
N VAL A 103 -2.17 8.95 -14.93
CA VAL A 103 -0.72 8.67 -14.92
C VAL A 103 -0.01 9.58 -13.94
N GLU A 104 -0.34 10.88 -13.96
CA GLU A 104 0.23 11.86 -13.04
C GLU A 104 -0.18 11.61 -11.58
N ARG A 105 -1.39 11.10 -11.33
CA ARG A 105 -1.82 10.68 -9.99
C ARG A 105 -1.05 9.45 -9.51
N LYS A 106 -0.85 8.42 -10.34
CA LYS A 106 -0.03 7.26 -9.97
C LYS A 106 1.42 7.66 -9.65
N LYS A 107 2.04 8.54 -10.44
CA LYS A 107 3.38 9.11 -10.17
C LYS A 107 3.49 9.92 -8.87
N ARG A 108 2.37 10.25 -8.25
CA ARG A 108 2.28 10.92 -6.93
C ARG A 108 1.70 10.00 -5.84
N THR A 109 1.58 8.71 -6.13
CA THR A 109 1.05 7.72 -5.19
C THR A 109 2.21 6.86 -4.67
N ILE A 110 2.36 6.81 -3.35
CA ILE A 110 3.19 5.83 -2.65
C ILE A 110 2.31 4.61 -2.37
N VAL A 111 2.74 3.42 -2.79
CA VAL A 111 2.03 2.16 -2.50
C VAL A 111 2.75 1.45 -1.36
N ILE A 112 2.00 1.02 -0.36
CA ILE A 112 2.49 0.20 0.74
C ILE A 112 1.82 -1.17 0.63
N CYS A 113 2.63 -2.21 0.42
CA CYS A 113 2.21 -3.61 0.53
C CYS A 113 2.53 -4.09 1.94
N HIS A 114 1.51 -4.14 2.80
CA HIS A 114 1.63 -4.42 4.22
C HIS A 114 1.10 -5.83 4.53
N SER A 115 1.97 -6.82 4.43
CA SER A 115 1.69 -8.25 4.60
C SER A 115 3.01 -9.04 4.55
N GLU A 116 2.96 -10.37 4.55
CA GLU A 116 4.15 -11.17 4.21
C GLU A 116 4.51 -11.07 2.71
N PRO A 117 5.81 -11.15 2.33
CA PRO A 117 6.26 -11.06 0.94
C PRO A 117 5.63 -12.08 -0.01
N GLY A 118 5.21 -13.24 0.50
CA GLY A 118 4.52 -14.27 -0.28
C GLY A 118 3.20 -13.78 -0.90
N ALA A 119 2.53 -12.81 -0.26
CA ALA A 119 1.27 -12.24 -0.73
C ALA A 119 1.42 -11.33 -1.96
N TRP A 120 2.62 -10.80 -2.24
CA TRP A 120 2.77 -9.69 -3.18
C TRP A 120 2.74 -10.17 -4.64
N SER A 121 2.05 -9.39 -5.48
CA SER A 121 1.85 -9.60 -6.91
C SER A 121 2.64 -8.56 -7.72
N LEU A 122 3.98 -8.71 -7.69
CA LEU A 122 4.94 -7.68 -8.13
C LEU A 122 5.13 -7.66 -9.64
N SER A 123 5.19 -8.84 -10.26
CA SER A 123 5.42 -9.00 -11.69
C SER A 123 4.88 -10.35 -12.17
N PRO A 124 4.83 -10.62 -13.49
CA PRO A 124 4.47 -11.94 -14.00
C PRO A 124 5.34 -13.08 -13.46
N ASP A 125 6.60 -12.79 -13.10
CA ASP A 125 7.53 -13.78 -12.53
C ASP A 125 7.42 -13.89 -10.99
N TYR A 126 6.69 -12.97 -10.36
CA TYR A 126 6.53 -12.86 -8.91
C TYR A 126 5.07 -12.59 -8.56
N GLU A 127 4.19 -13.52 -8.93
CA GLU A 127 2.78 -13.52 -8.50
C GLU A 127 2.63 -13.89 -7.03
N ALA A 128 1.48 -13.57 -6.42
CA ALA A 128 1.17 -14.01 -5.07
C ALA A 128 1.22 -15.54 -4.97
N MET A 129 1.76 -16.06 -3.87
CA MET A 129 1.89 -17.50 -3.65
C MET A 129 0.56 -18.17 -3.24
N TYR A 130 -0.48 -17.37 -3.02
CA TYR A 130 -1.82 -17.78 -2.63
C TYR A 130 -2.85 -16.72 -3.05
N GLU A 131 -4.13 -17.05 -2.97
CA GLU A 131 -5.22 -16.16 -3.35
C GLU A 131 -5.30 -14.94 -2.42
N THR A 132 -5.09 -13.75 -3.00
CA THR A 132 -5.19 -12.47 -2.30
C THR A 132 -5.38 -11.34 -3.31
N THR A 133 -5.96 -10.21 -2.89
CA THR A 133 -6.03 -9.02 -3.75
C THR A 133 -4.61 -8.56 -4.11
N PRO A 134 -4.31 -8.20 -5.37
CA PRO A 134 -2.95 -7.83 -5.75
C PRO A 134 -2.41 -6.62 -5.01
N CYS A 135 -1.19 -6.73 -4.49
CA CYS A 135 -0.36 -5.58 -4.12
C CYS A 135 1.02 -5.70 -4.80
N PRO A 136 1.51 -4.66 -5.50
CA PRO A 136 0.86 -3.37 -5.78
C PRO A 136 -0.47 -3.50 -6.53
N PRO A 137 -1.43 -2.57 -6.32
CA PRO A 137 -2.69 -2.59 -7.04
C PRO A 137 -2.48 -2.58 -8.56
N GLN A 138 -3.08 -3.52 -9.28
CA GLN A 138 -2.90 -3.64 -10.72
C GLN A 138 -4.05 -2.96 -11.46
N THR A 139 -3.76 -2.12 -12.45
CA THR A 139 -4.79 -1.65 -13.38
C THR A 139 -5.22 -2.80 -14.29
N PRO A 140 -6.53 -2.94 -14.60
CA PRO A 140 -7.00 -3.92 -15.56
C PRO A 140 -6.26 -3.73 -16.90
N HIS A 141 -5.51 -4.76 -17.32
CA HIS A 141 -4.81 -4.73 -18.61
C HIS A 141 -5.83 -4.71 -19.75
N ARG A 142 -5.79 -3.70 -20.62
CA ARG A 142 -6.24 -3.88 -22.02
C ARG A 142 -5.20 -4.79 -22.68
N ASN A 143 -5.62 -5.99 -23.06
CA ASN A 143 -4.99 -6.90 -24.03
C ASN A 143 -3.56 -6.52 -24.42
N SER A 144 -2.57 -7.09 -23.74
CA SER A 144 -1.20 -6.97 -24.20
C SER A 144 -0.41 -8.22 -23.84
N HIS A 145 -0.15 -9.02 -24.87
CA HIS A 145 0.90 -10.05 -24.92
C HIS A 145 2.32 -9.45 -24.81
N SER A 146 2.47 -8.22 -24.30
CA SER A 146 3.74 -7.58 -24.00
C SER A 146 4.07 -7.76 -22.53
N SER A 147 4.58 -8.96 -22.20
CA SER A 147 5.36 -9.25 -20.99
C SER A 147 6.71 -8.52 -21.00
N ARG A 148 6.71 -7.20 -21.26
CA ARG A 148 7.90 -6.36 -21.12
C ARG A 148 7.78 -5.59 -19.83
N HIS A 149 8.50 -6.08 -18.82
CA HIS A 149 9.01 -5.33 -17.67
C HIS A 149 8.00 -4.32 -17.11
N ARG A 150 7.06 -4.77 -16.26
CA ARG A 150 6.33 -3.88 -15.35
C ARG A 150 7.36 -3.32 -14.37
N SER A 151 7.99 -2.22 -14.75
CA SER A 151 8.88 -1.46 -13.90
C SER A 151 8.05 -0.89 -12.74
N ASN A 152 8.66 -0.80 -11.56
CA ASN A 152 8.21 0.03 -10.43
C ASN A 152 7.87 1.49 -10.81
N SER A 153 8.08 1.89 -12.07
CA SER A 153 7.92 3.24 -12.62
C SER A 153 6.50 3.78 -12.69
N GLU A 154 5.46 2.99 -12.42
CA GLU A 154 4.08 3.52 -12.47
C GLU A 154 3.75 4.37 -11.23
N TYR A 155 4.31 4.01 -10.08
CA TYR A 155 4.06 4.66 -8.80
C TYR A 155 5.24 5.54 -8.39
N ALA A 156 5.03 6.45 -7.45
CA ALA A 156 6.11 7.25 -6.90
C ALA A 156 7.13 6.37 -6.14
N ALA A 157 6.60 5.42 -5.37
CA ALA A 157 7.37 4.43 -4.63
C ALA A 157 6.50 3.21 -4.31
N LEU A 158 7.15 2.05 -4.23
CA LEU A 158 6.62 0.80 -3.70
C LEU A 158 7.35 0.45 -2.41
N VAL A 159 6.60 0.35 -1.32
CA VAL A 159 7.11 0.03 0.01
C VAL A 159 6.59 -1.35 0.40
N GLY A 160 7.50 -2.26 0.76
CA GLY A 160 7.13 -3.53 1.40
C GLY A 160 7.17 -3.38 2.92
N ARG A 161 6.03 -3.40 3.60
CA ARG A 161 5.97 -3.42 5.07
C ARG A 161 5.69 -4.86 5.52
N THR A 162 6.64 -5.47 6.24
CA THR A 162 6.47 -6.84 6.71
C THR A 162 6.91 -7.03 8.17
N MET A 163 6.15 -7.83 8.91
CA MET A 163 6.34 -8.16 10.33
C MET A 163 6.68 -9.64 10.52
N PHE A 164 6.98 -10.36 9.43
CA PHE A 164 7.19 -11.79 9.48
C PHE A 164 8.44 -12.13 10.30
N GLU A 165 8.21 -12.64 11.51
CA GLU A 165 9.26 -13.03 12.44
C GLU A 165 9.87 -14.36 12.01
N THR A 166 11.16 -14.34 11.73
CA THR A 166 11.90 -15.50 11.25
C THR A 166 13.37 -15.35 11.58
N ASP A 167 14.05 -16.45 11.88
CA ASP A 167 15.51 -16.49 12.13
C ASP A 167 16.32 -16.41 10.83
N THR A 168 15.71 -16.69 9.67
CA THR A 168 16.35 -16.64 8.35
C THR A 168 15.34 -16.31 7.29
N LEU A 169 15.69 -15.41 6.36
CA LEU A 169 14.79 -15.04 5.28
C LEU A 169 14.43 -16.26 4.41
N PRO A 170 13.12 -16.56 4.21
CA PRO A 170 12.70 -17.68 3.36
C PRO A 170 13.26 -17.57 1.94
N HIS A 171 13.63 -18.72 1.37
CA HIS A 171 14.23 -18.76 0.04
C HIS A 171 13.32 -18.13 -1.03
N GLY A 172 13.87 -17.22 -1.82
CA GLY A 172 13.17 -16.51 -2.89
C GLY A 172 12.48 -15.22 -2.42
N TRP A 173 12.34 -14.99 -1.10
CA TRP A 173 11.78 -13.73 -0.59
C TRP A 173 12.72 -12.55 -0.85
N GLU A 174 14.03 -12.77 -0.88
CA GLU A 174 15.01 -11.74 -1.24
C GLU A 174 14.73 -11.15 -2.62
N LYS A 175 14.30 -11.98 -3.58
CA LYS A 175 13.99 -11.52 -4.94
C LYS A 175 12.75 -10.63 -4.95
N ARG A 176 11.73 -10.97 -4.16
CA ARG A 176 10.49 -10.19 -4.00
C ARG A 176 10.74 -8.87 -3.30
N LEU A 177 11.45 -8.91 -2.17
CA LEU A 177 11.83 -7.73 -1.40
C LEU A 177 12.68 -6.76 -2.23
N ASN A 178 13.59 -7.28 -3.05
CA ASN A 178 14.40 -6.48 -3.97
C ASN A 178 13.64 -5.91 -5.18
N GLN A 179 12.36 -6.27 -5.38
CA GLN A 179 11.49 -5.54 -6.31
C GLN A 179 10.86 -4.29 -5.68
N MET A 180 10.99 -4.05 -4.37
CA MET A 180 10.46 -2.83 -3.75
C MET A 180 11.42 -1.66 -3.93
N ASN A 181 10.94 -0.43 -3.73
CA ASN A 181 11.83 0.72 -3.57
C ASN A 181 12.48 0.74 -2.20
N GLU A 182 11.74 0.32 -1.17
CA GLU A 182 12.25 0.14 0.19
C GLU A 182 11.38 -0.86 0.98
N VAL A 183 11.95 -1.38 2.08
CA VAL A 183 11.29 -2.34 2.96
C VAL A 183 11.26 -1.78 4.38
N TRP A 184 10.12 -1.91 5.05
CA TRP A 184 9.93 -1.49 6.44
C TRP A 184 9.70 -2.71 7.32
N VAL A 185 10.53 -2.84 8.36
CA VAL A 185 10.48 -3.93 9.34
C VAL A 185 10.37 -3.35 10.75
N PRO A 186 9.76 -4.06 11.72
CA PRO A 186 9.49 -3.45 13.02
C PRO A 186 10.74 -3.33 13.92
N THR A 187 11.84 -4.01 13.58
CA THR A 187 13.03 -4.12 14.46
C THR A 187 14.33 -4.12 13.68
N LEU A 188 15.41 -3.67 14.35
CA LEU A 188 16.77 -3.78 13.83
C LEU A 188 17.20 -5.24 13.60
N HIS A 189 16.65 -6.17 14.39
CA HIS A 189 16.91 -7.60 14.21
C HIS A 189 16.38 -8.10 12.86
N HIS A 190 15.13 -7.79 12.51
CA HIS A 190 14.58 -8.11 11.17
C HIS A 190 15.39 -7.48 10.05
N LYS A 191 15.81 -6.22 10.24
CA LYS A 191 16.64 -5.52 9.26
C LYS A 191 17.94 -6.25 8.99
N GLU A 192 18.59 -6.79 10.02
CA GLU A 192 19.81 -7.55 9.88
C GLU A 192 19.57 -8.89 9.18
N ILE A 193 18.52 -9.62 9.56
CA ILE A 193 18.14 -10.90 8.91
C ILE A 193 17.87 -10.71 7.42
N PHE A 194 17.17 -9.64 7.05
CA PHE A 194 16.84 -9.37 5.65
C PHE A 194 18.10 -9.01 4.85
N LYS A 195 19.00 -8.21 5.43
CA LYS A 195 20.31 -7.91 4.80
C LYS A 195 21.14 -9.17 4.61
N GLN A 196 21.24 -10.02 5.62
CA GLN A 196 21.96 -11.30 5.55
C GLN A 196 21.31 -12.25 4.52
N GLY A 197 19.99 -12.19 4.38
CA GLY A 197 19.22 -12.90 3.37
C GLY A 197 19.36 -12.38 1.93
N GLY A 198 20.14 -11.31 1.71
CA GLY A 198 20.41 -10.77 0.37
C GLY A 198 19.47 -9.66 -0.11
N VAL A 199 18.74 -9.01 0.82
CA VAL A 199 17.96 -7.80 0.51
C VAL A 199 18.90 -6.59 0.44
N ASN A 200 18.91 -5.92 -0.71
CA ASN A 200 19.84 -4.85 -1.06
C ASN A 200 19.18 -3.47 -1.22
N VAL A 201 17.85 -3.41 -1.20
CA VAL A 201 17.10 -2.15 -1.15
C VAL A 201 17.19 -1.52 0.24
N PRO A 202 16.93 -0.21 0.41
CA PRO A 202 16.84 0.41 1.74
C PRO A 202 15.86 -0.35 2.65
N ILE A 203 16.31 -0.63 3.87
CA ILE A 203 15.51 -1.26 4.92
C ILE A 203 15.44 -0.32 6.11
N TYR A 204 14.22 0.00 6.56
CA TYR A 204 13.96 0.87 7.71
C TYR A 204 13.39 0.06 8.86
#